data_AF-A0A0N9HWH2-F1
#
_entry.id   AF-A0A0N9HWH2-F1
#
_cell.length_a   1.000
_cell.length_b   1.000
_cell.length_c   1.000
_cell.angle_alpha   90.00
_cell.angle_beta   90.00
_cell.angle_gamma   90.00
#
_symmetry.space_group_name_H-M   'P 1'
#
loop_
_entity.id
_entity.type
_entity.pdbx_description
1 polymer ?
#
loop_
_entity_poly.entity_id
_entity_poly.type
_entity_poly.pdbx_seq_one_letter_code
_entity_poly.pdbx_strand_id
1 'polypeptide(L)'
;MDNSRKSITEADAVQQYPELAPLVGVRDAGWVCRPLYDQHDQLLGLAGSRSVRQYTDAIYLFDRTHAITARVRAGAYGGGCVWVRDGNDIAEVVTDLFTLPAPDSPGAPSLVIKPNPLWTP
;
A
#
# COMPACT_ATOMS: atom_id res chain seq x y z
N MET A 1 1.65 24.49 26.74
CA MET A 1 2.33 23.37 26.04
C MET A 1 2.09 23.58 24.56
N ASP A 2 3.04 24.21 23.88
CA ASP A 2 2.99 24.48 22.44
C ASP A 2 3.43 23.20 21.72
N ASN A 3 2.44 22.42 21.26
CA ASN A 3 2.66 21.21 20.47
C ASN A 3 2.65 21.56 18.99
N SER A 4 3.40 22.60 18.59
CA SER A 4 3.69 22.88 17.18
C SER A 4 4.45 21.68 16.62
N ARG A 5 3.72 20.71 16.07
CA ARG A 5 4.27 19.72 15.13
C ARG A 5 4.93 20.56 14.04
N LYS A 6 6.26 20.70 14.09
CA LYS A 6 7.03 21.29 13.00
C LYS A 6 6.63 20.54 11.74
N SER A 7 5.93 21.22 10.84
CA SER A 7 5.65 20.70 9.52
C SER A 7 7.00 20.59 8.82
N ILE A 8 7.49 19.37 8.62
CA ILE A 8 8.64 19.13 7.75
C ILE A 8 8.17 19.24 6.30
N THR A 9 9.03 19.77 5.42
CA THR A 9 8.74 19.72 3.99
C THR A 9 8.92 18.30 3.47
N GLU A 10 8.40 18.02 2.29
CA GLU A 10 8.61 16.71 1.64
C GLU A 10 10.09 16.43 1.39
N ALA A 11 10.85 17.46 0.96
CA ALA A 11 12.29 17.35 0.77
C ALA A 11 13.01 17.01 2.09
N ASP A 12 12.62 17.64 3.20
CA ASP A 12 13.15 17.31 4.53
C ASP A 12 12.80 15.88 4.93
N ALA A 13 11.56 15.45 4.66
CA ALA A 13 11.09 14.10 4.97
C ALA A 13 11.86 13.04 4.17
N VAL A 14 12.09 13.24 2.88
CA VAL A 14 12.88 12.32 2.03
C VAL A 14 14.34 12.32 2.44
N GLN A 15 14.90 13.47 2.83
CA GLN A 15 16.27 13.53 3.33
C GLN A 15 16.43 12.75 4.65
N GLN A 16 15.41 12.80 5.52
CA GLN A 16 15.42 12.12 6.81
C GLN A 16 15.02 10.64 6.73
N TYR A 17 14.18 10.29 5.75
CA TYR A 17 13.60 8.95 5.54
C TYR A 17 13.68 8.57 4.05
N PRO A 18 14.89 8.34 3.50
CA PRO A 18 15.07 8.04 2.08
C PRO A 18 14.34 6.77 1.64
N GLU A 19 14.13 5.81 2.54
CA GLU A 19 13.35 4.60 2.31
C GLU A 19 11.88 4.87 1.93
N LEU A 20 11.36 6.05 2.30
CA LEU A 20 9.99 6.47 2.00
C LEU A 20 9.89 7.29 0.71
N ALA A 21 11.00 7.59 0.03
CA ALA A 21 10.99 8.38 -1.21
C ALA A 21 10.01 7.87 -2.28
N PRO A 22 9.84 6.54 -2.50
CA PRO A 22 8.87 6.03 -3.47
C PRO A 22 7.41 6.41 -3.16
N LEU A 23 7.09 6.72 -1.90
CA LEU A 23 5.77 7.16 -1.49
C LEU A 23 5.45 8.60 -1.91
N VAL A 24 6.44 9.40 -2.28
CA VAL A 24 6.19 10.73 -2.87
C VAL A 24 5.42 10.59 -4.18
N GLY A 25 5.82 9.65 -5.03
CA GLY A 25 5.15 9.37 -6.30
C GLY A 25 3.71 8.84 -6.15
N VAL A 26 3.39 8.27 -4.98
CA VAL A 26 2.03 7.81 -4.63
C VAL A 26 1.06 8.99 -4.61
N ARG A 27 1.42 10.13 -4.01
CA ARG A 27 0.51 11.28 -3.92
C ARG A 27 0.09 11.80 -5.30
N ASP A 28 1.05 11.96 -6.20
CA ASP A 28 0.82 12.57 -7.51
C ASP A 28 0.04 11.64 -8.46
N ALA A 29 0.04 10.33 -8.19
CA ALA A 29 -0.69 9.32 -8.96
C ALA A 29 -2.19 9.20 -8.60
N GLY A 30 -2.73 10.10 -7.78
CA GLY A 30 -4.16 10.14 -7.42
C GLY A 30 -4.53 9.17 -6.28
N TRP A 31 -3.57 8.83 -5.43
CA TRP A 31 -3.82 8.03 -4.24
C TRP A 31 -4.46 8.84 -3.13
N VAL A 32 -5.32 8.18 -2.37
CA VAL A 32 -5.89 8.69 -1.13
C VAL A 32 -5.23 7.97 0.04
N CYS A 33 -4.48 8.71 0.85
CA CYS A 33 -3.81 8.19 2.04
C CYS A 33 -4.55 8.62 3.32
N ARG A 34 -4.68 7.70 4.27
CA ARG A 34 -5.35 7.91 5.56
C ARG A 34 -4.57 7.22 6.67
N PRO A 35 -4.43 7.84 7.84
CA PRO A 35 -3.92 7.14 9.02
C PRO A 35 -4.88 6.03 9.44
N LEU A 36 -4.31 4.92 9.90
CA LEU A 36 -5.02 3.84 10.56
C LEU A 36 -4.77 3.95 12.06
N TYR A 37 -5.84 3.87 12.83
CA TYR A 37 -5.79 3.86 14.29
C TYR A 37 -6.33 2.54 14.82
N ASP A 38 -5.78 2.08 15.93
CA ASP A 38 -6.34 0.95 16.66
C ASP A 38 -7.57 1.37 17.48
N GLN A 39 -8.16 0.43 18.22
CA GLN A 39 -9.30 0.67 19.10
C GLN A 39 -9.03 1.64 20.27
N HIS A 40 -7.77 1.99 20.51
CA HIS A 40 -7.32 2.91 21.56
C HIS A 40 -6.80 4.25 20.97
N ASP A 41 -7.14 4.54 19.71
CA ASP A 41 -6.73 5.76 19.00
C ASP A 41 -5.20 5.89 18.84
N GLN A 42 -4.47 4.78 18.92
CA GLN A 42 -3.03 4.73 18.65
C GLN A 42 -2.79 4.55 17.15
N LEU A 43 -1.87 5.33 16.59
CA LEU A 43 -1.51 5.24 15.18
C LEU A 43 -0.88 3.86 14.91
N LEU A 44 -1.57 3.05 14.11
CA LEU A 44 -1.14 1.71 13.70
C LEU A 44 -0.40 1.74 12.36
N GLY A 45 -0.66 2.74 11.52
CA GLY A 45 -0.01 2.85 10.22
C GLY A 45 -0.68 3.85 9.28
N LEU A 46 -0.35 3.75 8.00
CA LEU A 46 -0.96 4.52 6.91
C LEU A 46 -1.54 3.55 5.88
N ALA A 47 -2.78 3.79 5.48
CA ALA A 47 -3.41 3.13 4.35
C ALA A 47 -3.49 4.10 3.17
N GLY A 48 -2.87 3.73 2.05
CA GLY A 48 -3.05 4.35 0.74
C GLY A 48 -3.97 3.50 -0.12
N SER A 49 -4.84 4.14 -0.90
CA SER A 49 -5.53 3.44 -1.98
C SER A 49 -5.64 4.29 -3.24
N ARG A 50 -5.60 3.63 -4.39
CA ARG A 50 -5.88 4.23 -5.70
C ARG A 50 -6.86 3.35 -6.45
N SER A 51 -8.03 3.89 -6.72
CA SER A 51 -9.05 3.20 -7.50
C SER A 51 -8.93 3.56 -8.97
N VAL A 52 -8.86 2.53 -9.80
CA VAL A 52 -8.99 2.59 -11.26
C VAL A 52 -10.26 1.81 -11.62
N ARG A 53 -10.82 2.01 -12.82
CA ARG A 53 -12.10 1.43 -13.22
C ARG A 53 -12.26 -0.06 -12.88
N GLN A 54 -11.22 -0.87 -13.09
CA GLN A 54 -11.31 -2.33 -12.97
C GLN A 54 -10.74 -2.88 -11.66
N TYR A 55 -9.98 -2.08 -10.91
CA TYR A 55 -9.27 -2.52 -9.72
C TYR A 55 -8.91 -1.37 -8.79
N THR A 56 -8.67 -1.69 -7.54
CA THR A 56 -8.14 -0.79 -6.53
C THR A 56 -6.78 -1.32 -6.08
N ASP A 57 -5.77 -0.47 -6.17
CA ASP A 57 -4.48 -0.70 -5.56
C ASP A 57 -4.52 -0.19 -4.11
N ALA A 58 -3.92 -0.94 -3.20
CA ALA A 58 -3.83 -0.61 -1.79
C ALA A 58 -2.38 -0.76 -1.30
N ILE A 59 -1.97 0.15 -0.42
CA ILE A 59 -0.70 0.12 0.30
C ILE A 59 -1.05 0.28 1.78
N TYR A 60 -0.52 -0.59 2.62
CA TYR A 60 -0.56 -0.50 4.08
C TYR A 60 0.88 -0.39 4.56
N LEU A 61 1.20 0.70 5.25
CA LEU A 61 2.49 0.95 5.87
C LEU A 61 2.30 0.86 7.38
N PHE A 62 2.96 -0.09 8.02
CA PHE A 62 2.87 -0.26 9.47
C PHE A 62 3.98 0.53 10.17
N ASP A 63 5.17 0.49 9.59
CA ASP A 63 6.33 1.26 10.05
C ASP A 63 7.25 1.63 8.86
N ARG A 64 8.48 2.06 9.15
CA ARG A 64 9.48 2.47 8.15
C ARG A 64 10.12 1.32 7.38
N THR A 65 9.81 0.09 7.75
CA THR A 65 10.37 -1.12 7.16
C THR A 65 9.28 -2.02 6.60
N HIS A 66 8.12 -2.09 7.21
CA HIS A 66 7.09 -3.06 6.85
C HIS A 66 5.93 -2.46 6.05
N ALA A 67 5.68 -3.06 4.88
CA ALA A 67 4.56 -2.72 4.02
C ALA A 67 3.84 -3.95 3.46
N ILE A 68 2.52 -3.84 3.33
CA ILE A 68 1.69 -4.75 2.55
C ILE A 68 1.07 -3.98 1.41
N THR A 69 1.16 -4.53 0.21
CA THR A 69 0.51 -3.97 -0.98
C THR A 69 -0.40 -5.00 -1.61
N ALA A 70 -1.48 -4.54 -2.24
CA ALA A 70 -2.44 -5.41 -2.86
C ALA A 70 -3.11 -4.75 -4.06
N ARG A 71 -3.53 -5.57 -5.02
CA ARG A 71 -4.48 -5.19 -6.08
C ARG A 71 -5.75 -6.01 -5.91
N VAL A 72 -6.86 -5.31 -5.73
CA VAL A 72 -8.18 -5.91 -5.58
C VAL A 72 -9.01 -5.56 -6.80
N ARG A 73 -9.56 -6.57 -7.48
CA ARG A 73 -10.43 -6.37 -8.63
C ARG A 73 -11.79 -5.84 -8.17
N ALA A 74 -12.34 -4.89 -8.92
CA ALA A 74 -13.68 -4.38 -8.65
C ALA A 74 -14.74 -5.47 -8.85
N GLY A 75 -15.82 -5.43 -8.07
CA GLY A 75 -16.86 -6.47 -8.06
C GLY A 75 -17.50 -6.72 -9.44
N ALA A 76 -17.72 -5.66 -10.22
CA ALA A 76 -18.24 -5.73 -11.58
C ALA A 76 -17.35 -6.51 -12.57
N TYR A 77 -16.10 -6.79 -12.19
CA TYR A 77 -15.12 -7.52 -12.99
C TYR A 77 -14.76 -8.89 -12.39
N GLY A 78 -15.54 -9.38 -11.42
CA GLY A 78 -15.34 -10.67 -10.74
C GLY A 78 -14.89 -10.55 -9.30
N GLY A 79 -14.46 -9.36 -8.86
CA GLY A 79 -14.05 -9.12 -7.48
C GLY A 79 -12.77 -9.86 -7.05
N GLY A 80 -12.37 -9.64 -5.80
CA GLY A 80 -11.31 -10.42 -5.14
C GLY A 80 -9.91 -9.85 -5.27
N CYS A 81 -9.02 -10.28 -4.37
CA CYS A 81 -7.61 -9.93 -4.40
C CYS A 81 -6.91 -10.71 -5.54
N VAL A 82 -6.28 -9.98 -6.46
CA VAL A 82 -5.58 -10.56 -7.63
C VAL A 82 -4.06 -10.46 -7.54
N TRP A 83 -3.56 -9.73 -6.54
CA TRP A 83 -2.15 -9.72 -6.19
C TRP A 83 -1.98 -9.18 -4.77
N VAL A 84 -1.04 -9.73 -4.01
CA VAL A 84 -0.62 -9.22 -2.71
C VAL A 84 0.89 -9.42 -2.56
N ARG A 85 1.56 -8.45 -1.94
CA ARG A 85 2.96 -8.58 -1.52
C ARG A 85 3.13 -8.00 -0.13
N ASP A 86 3.74 -8.79 0.73
CA ASP A 86 4.16 -8.45 2.08
C ASP A 86 5.69 -8.41 2.10
N GLY A 87 6.29 -7.33 2.62
CA GLY A 87 7.74 -7.21 2.63
C GLY A 87 8.28 -6.12 3.55
N ASN A 88 9.58 -6.26 3.82
CA ASN A 88 10.36 -5.37 4.69
C ASN A 88 11.20 -4.32 3.93
N ASP A 89 11.04 -4.27 2.60
CA ASP A 89 11.61 -3.23 1.74
C ASP A 89 10.45 -2.47 1.08
N ILE A 90 10.14 -1.29 1.64
CA ILE A 90 9.03 -0.46 1.18
C ILE A 90 9.21 -0.07 -0.28
N ALA A 91 10.43 0.25 -0.70
CA ALA A 91 10.69 0.69 -2.05
C ALA A 91 10.43 -0.42 -3.06
N GLU A 92 10.90 -1.62 -2.75
CA GLU A 92 10.68 -2.80 -3.57
C GLU A 92 9.18 -3.13 -3.68
N VAL A 93 8.49 -3.24 -2.53
CA VAL A 93 7.07 -3.65 -2.47
C VAL A 93 6.16 -2.63 -3.19
N VAL A 94 6.44 -1.33 -3.04
CA VAL A 94 5.68 -0.27 -3.71
C VAL A 94 5.98 -0.25 -5.22
N THR A 95 7.24 -0.43 -5.63
CA THR A 95 7.63 -0.49 -7.04
C THR A 95 6.96 -1.66 -7.76
N ASP A 96 6.92 -2.82 -7.11
CA ASP A 96 6.22 -4.00 -7.60
C ASP A 96 4.76 -3.71 -7.93
N LEU A 97 4.02 -3.09 -7.01
CA LEU A 97 2.61 -2.74 -7.23
C LEU A 97 2.44 -1.78 -8.41
N PHE A 98 3.33 -0.80 -8.54
CA PHE A 98 3.27 0.19 -9.63
C PHE A 98 3.60 -0.38 -11.00
N THR A 99 4.44 -1.41 -11.05
CA THR A 99 4.85 -2.06 -12.31
C THR A 99 3.87 -3.14 -12.75
N LEU A 100 2.86 -3.49 -11.94
CA LEU A 100 1.84 -4.47 -12.31
C LEU A 100 1.04 -4.01 -13.53
N PRO A 101 0.98 -4.82 -14.60
CA PRO A 101 0.08 -4.53 -15.71
C PRO A 101 -1.38 -4.64 -15.24
N ALA A 102 -2.29 -4.02 -16.00
CA ALA A 102 -3.71 -4.08 -15.68
C ALA A 102 -4.19 -5.54 -15.62
N PRO A 103 -5.16 -5.87 -14.75
CA PRO A 103 -5.75 -7.20 -14.72
C PRO A 103 -6.16 -7.68 -16.13
N ASP A 104 -6.02 -8.98 -16.39
CA ASP A 104 -6.27 -9.64 -17.68
C ASP A 104 -5.35 -9.24 -18.84
N SER A 105 -4.41 -8.31 -18.64
CA SER A 105 -3.37 -8.04 -19.64
C SER A 105 -2.31 -9.14 -19.63
N PRO A 106 -1.60 -9.38 -20.75
CA PRO A 106 -0.47 -10.31 -20.77
C PRO A 106 0.55 -9.99 -19.67
N GLY A 107 0.92 -11.00 -18.89
CA GLY A 107 1.84 -10.85 -17.75
C GLY A 107 1.20 -10.33 -16.46
N ALA A 108 -0.12 -10.10 -16.43
CA ALA A 108 -0.81 -9.76 -15.20
C ALA A 108 -0.82 -10.94 -14.21
N PRO A 109 -0.50 -10.69 -12.93
CA PRO A 109 -0.62 -11.72 -11.93
C PRO A 109 -2.09 -12.12 -11.77
N SER A 110 -2.31 -13.43 -11.69
CA SER A 110 -3.53 -14.01 -11.16
C SER A 110 -3.19 -14.57 -9.78
N LEU A 111 -3.74 -14.01 -8.71
CA LEU A 111 -3.53 -14.57 -7.37
C LEU A 111 -4.10 -15.98 -7.33
N VAL A 112 -3.24 -16.97 -7.41
CA VAL A 112 -3.57 -18.34 -7.06
C VAL A 112 -3.46 -18.40 -5.53
N ILE A 113 -4.52 -17.99 -4.83
CA ILE A 113 -4.61 -18.30 -3.39
C ILE A 113 -4.72 -19.82 -3.32
N LYS A 114 -3.60 -20.52 -3.11
CA LYS A 114 -3.69 -21.88 -2.58
C LYS A 114 -4.25 -21.71 -1.17
N PRO A 115 -5.44 -22.26 -0.85
CA PRO A 115 -5.87 -22.30 0.54
C PRO A 115 -4.77 -23.04 1.32
N ASN A 116 -4.16 -22.38 2.29
CA ASN A 116 -3.28 -23.06 3.24
C ASN A 116 -4.19 -23.65 4.32
N PRO A 117 -4.40 -24.97 4.39
CA PRO A 117 -5.39 -25.57 5.30
C PRO A 117 -4.90 -25.66 6.76
N LEU A 118 -3.91 -24.86 7.15
CA LEU A 118 -3.22 -24.98 8.44
C LEU A 118 -3.31 -23.70 9.28
N TRP A 119 -4.55 -23.28 9.53
CA TRP A 119 -4.86 -22.48 10.71
C TRP A 119 -5.67 -23.36 11.67
N THR A 120 -5.06 -23.76 12.77
CA THR A 120 -5.73 -24.34 13.94
C THR A 120 -5.40 -23.45 15.15
N PRO A 121 -6.41 -23.12 15.98
CA PRO A 121 -6.31 -22.16 17.08
C PRO A 121 -5.34 -22.60 18.19
#